data_AF-A0A1F6B1G6-F1
#
_entry.id   AF-A0A1F6B1G6-F1
#
_cell.length_a   1.000
_cell.length_b   1.000
_cell.length_c   1.000
_cell.angle_alpha   90.00
_cell.angle_beta   90.00
_cell.angle_gamma   90.00
#
_symmetry.space_group_name_H-M   'P 1'
#
loop_
_entity.id
_entity.type
_entity.pdbx_description
1 polymer ?
#
loop_
_entity_poly.entity_id
_entity_poly.type
_entity_poly.pdbx_seq_one_letter_code
_entity_poly.pdbx_strand_id
1 'polypeptide(L)'
;MIRYVLPMYPFIHILAATSAGHLDRTWKRVLFGILLLWYAVGTLSQYPHFISYANELAGARAGRYRLFSDSNIDWGQAVPDVVRFVKEARLVSLQFSYFGRDDVAGYRLVSSQPFGSYKFDDICAFKTIGDSSREPEAVLISVSNWYYCGYYQSPRFYEKNIQTVIGDSVLVF
;
A
#
# COMPACT_ATOMS: atom_id res chain seq x y z
N MET A 1 16.52 -0.63 1.94
CA MET A 1 16.97 -1.01 3.30
C MET A 1 17.04 -2.53 3.52
N ILE A 2 16.25 -3.37 2.84
CA ILE A 2 16.34 -4.86 2.97
C ILE A 2 17.71 -5.47 2.59
N ARG A 3 18.44 -4.81 1.68
CA ARG A 3 19.71 -5.32 1.14
C ARG A 3 20.80 -5.61 2.18
N TYR A 4 20.75 -4.90 3.31
CA TYR A 4 21.72 -5.07 4.40
C TYR A 4 21.37 -6.25 5.32
N VAL A 5 20.10 -6.66 5.35
CA VAL A 5 19.63 -7.78 6.16
C VAL A 5 19.67 -9.09 5.36
N LEU A 6 19.68 -9.01 4.02
CA LEU A 6 19.73 -10.19 3.14
C LEU A 6 20.84 -11.20 3.50
N PRO A 7 22.09 -10.78 3.80
CA PRO A 7 23.15 -11.71 4.19
C PRO A 7 22.90 -12.43 5.52
N MET A 8 21.99 -11.94 6.37
CA MET A 8 21.69 -12.55 7.67
C MET A 8 20.74 -13.75 7.55
N TYR A 9 19.91 -13.80 6.50
CA TYR A 9 18.96 -14.91 6.30
C TYR A 9 19.59 -16.30 6.36
N PRO A 10 20.67 -16.65 5.65
CA PRO A 10 21.22 -18.01 5.71
C PRO A 10 21.57 -18.43 7.14
N PHE A 11 22.12 -17.53 7.95
CA PHE A 11 22.44 -17.81 9.36
C PHE A 11 21.19 -18.06 10.20
N ILE A 12 20.13 -17.27 10.00
CA ILE A 12 18.84 -17.47 10.67
C ILE A 12 18.23 -18.83 10.29
N HIS A 13 18.29 -19.22 9.01
CA HIS A 13 17.75 -20.51 8.56
C HIS A 13 18.53 -21.69 9.15
N ILE A 14 19.87 -21.61 9.21
CA ILE A 14 20.69 -22.65 9.84
C ILE A 14 20.38 -22.76 11.34
N LEU A 15 20.28 -21.62 12.03
CA LEU A 15 19.92 -21.59 13.44
C LEU A 15 18.55 -22.23 13.67
N ALA A 16 17.53 -21.81 12.91
CA ALA A 16 16.18 -22.35 12.99
C ALA A 16 16.14 -23.86 12.70
N ALA A 17 16.85 -24.33 11.68
CA ALA A 17 16.92 -25.75 11.32
C ALA A 17 17.60 -26.59 12.42
N THR A 18 18.68 -26.07 13.00
CA THR A 18 19.40 -26.74 14.09
C THR A 18 18.53 -26.82 15.34
N SER A 19 17.89 -25.70 15.74
CA SER A 19 16.96 -25.66 16.88
C SER A 19 15.77 -26.61 16.67
N ALA A 20 15.17 -26.61 15.48
CA ALA A 20 14.11 -27.54 15.13
C ALA A 20 14.59 -29.00 15.18
N GLY A 21 15.86 -29.27 14.89
CA GLY A 21 16.48 -30.60 14.98
C GLY A 21 16.30 -31.28 16.33
N HIS A 22 16.31 -30.51 17.43
CA HIS A 22 16.15 -30.99 18.81
C HIS A 22 14.73 -31.36 19.21
N LEU A 23 13.71 -30.99 18.41
CA LEU A 23 12.32 -31.37 18.67
C LEU A 23 12.07 -32.82 18.24
N ASP A 24 11.14 -33.49 18.93
CA ASP A 24 10.65 -34.78 18.48
C ASP A 24 9.82 -34.64 17.19
N ARG A 25 9.49 -35.78 16.56
CA ARG A 25 8.77 -35.81 15.28
C ARG A 25 7.35 -35.22 15.39
N THR A 26 6.71 -35.34 16.55
CA THR A 26 5.35 -34.86 16.77
C THR A 26 5.34 -33.34 16.85
N TRP A 27 6.19 -32.76 17.70
CA TRP A 27 6.33 -31.31 17.84
C TRP A 27 6.82 -30.64 16.56
N LYS A 28 7.72 -31.27 15.79
CA LYS A 28 8.10 -30.79 14.45
C LYS A 28 6.88 -30.64 13.52
N ARG A 29 6.01 -31.64 13.49
CA ARG A 29 4.79 -31.61 12.64
C ARG A 29 3.79 -30.56 13.12
N VAL A 30 3.59 -30.45 14.43
CA VAL A 30 2.71 -29.44 15.03
C VAL A 30 3.22 -28.03 14.71
N LEU A 31 4.49 -27.75 14.98
CA LEU A 31 5.11 -26.46 14.69
C LEU A 31 5.03 -26.12 13.19
N PHE A 32 5.36 -27.08 12.33
CA PHE A 32 5.25 -26.90 10.88
C PHE A 32 3.81 -26.58 10.45
N GLY A 33 2.82 -27.32 10.98
CA GLY A 33 1.41 -27.06 10.70
C GLY A 33 0.97 -25.67 11.16
N ILE A 34 1.39 -25.23 12.35
CA ILE A 34 1.10 -23.89 12.87
C ILE A 34 1.75 -22.82 11.97
N LEU A 35 3.02 -22.98 11.60
CA LEU A 35 3.73 -22.01 10.75
C LEU A 35 3.13 -21.94 9.34
N LEU A 36 2.73 -23.07 8.77
CA LEU A 36 2.02 -23.10 7.49
C LEU A 36 0.66 -22.42 7.57
N LEU A 37 -0.10 -22.70 8.64
CA LEU A 37 -1.41 -22.07 8.84
C LEU A 37 -1.25 -20.57 9.05
N TRP A 38 -0.27 -20.14 9.86
CA TRP A 38 0.09 -18.75 10.03
C TRP A 38 0.40 -18.12 8.68
N TYR A 39 1.30 -18.71 7.91
CA TYR A 39 1.71 -18.18 6.61
C TYR A 39 0.52 -18.06 5.65
N ALA A 40 -0.32 -19.10 5.57
CA ALA A 40 -1.50 -19.11 4.71
C ALA A 40 -2.53 -18.06 5.14
N VAL A 41 -2.88 -17.99 6.42
CA VAL A 41 -3.84 -17.02 6.97
C VAL A 41 -3.30 -15.60 6.80
N GLY A 42 -2.03 -15.35 7.17
CA GLY A 42 -1.38 -14.06 7.00
C GLY A 42 -1.40 -13.61 5.54
N THR A 43 -0.99 -14.47 4.61
CA THR A 43 -1.01 -14.16 3.17
C THR A 43 -2.42 -13.89 2.65
N LEU A 44 -3.36 -14.80 2.91
CA LEU A 44 -4.74 -14.66 2.42
C LEU A 44 -5.45 -13.46 3.03
N SER A 45 -5.15 -13.10 4.29
CA SER A 45 -5.71 -11.92 4.94
C SER A 45 -5.32 -10.62 4.26
N GLN A 46 -4.21 -10.58 3.50
CA GLN A 46 -3.76 -9.38 2.81
C GLN A 46 -4.31 -9.22 1.40
N TYR A 47 -4.87 -10.28 0.80
CA TYR A 47 -5.43 -10.19 -0.54
C TYR A 47 -6.42 -9.00 -0.64
N PRO A 48 -6.37 -8.18 -1.70
CA PRO A 48 -5.46 -8.24 -2.86
C PRO A 48 -4.15 -7.43 -2.70
N HIS A 49 -3.93 -6.77 -1.57
CA HIS A 49 -2.85 -5.79 -1.34
C HIS A 49 -1.58 -6.40 -0.73
N PHE A 50 -0.95 -7.31 -1.46
CA PHE A 50 0.21 -8.05 -0.94
C PHE A 50 1.46 -7.18 -0.71
N ILE A 51 1.61 -6.07 -1.46
CA ILE A 51 2.78 -5.18 -1.31
C ILE A 51 2.78 -4.53 0.07
N SER A 52 1.60 -4.23 0.63
CA SER A 52 1.46 -3.59 1.94
C SER A 52 1.52 -4.58 3.11
N TYR A 53 1.93 -5.83 2.87
CA TYR A 53 1.96 -6.84 3.92
C TYR A 53 2.92 -6.48 5.04
N ALA A 54 2.40 -6.56 6.25
CA ALA A 54 3.15 -6.60 7.48
C ALA A 54 2.64 -7.78 8.31
N ASN A 55 3.53 -8.41 9.06
CA ASN A 55 3.12 -9.44 10.02
C ASN A 55 2.18 -8.86 11.09
N GLU A 56 1.54 -9.73 11.86
CA GLU A 56 0.52 -9.37 12.84
C GLU A 56 1.08 -8.51 13.99
N LEU A 57 2.40 -8.60 14.25
CA LEU A 57 3.10 -7.78 15.24
C LEU A 57 3.15 -6.30 14.85
N ALA A 58 2.97 -5.98 13.57
CA ALA A 58 2.86 -4.62 13.06
C ALA A 58 1.55 -3.91 13.45
N GLY A 59 0.64 -4.61 14.13
CA GLY A 59 -0.66 -4.09 14.53
C GLY A 59 -1.70 -4.10 13.42
N ALA A 60 -2.77 -3.32 13.63
CA ALA A 60 -3.95 -3.29 12.76
C ALA A 60 -3.64 -2.74 11.37
N ARG A 61 -4.20 -3.38 10.34
CA ARG A 61 -3.99 -3.06 8.92
C ARG A 61 -4.16 -1.57 8.58
N ALA A 62 -5.22 -0.95 9.11
CA ALA A 62 -5.52 0.47 8.88
C ALA A 62 -4.41 1.45 9.33
N GLY A 63 -3.56 1.05 10.28
CA GLY A 63 -2.44 1.88 10.75
C GLY A 63 -1.09 1.56 10.09
N ARG A 64 -1.02 0.53 9.24
CA ARG A 64 0.26 0.02 8.71
C ARG A 64 0.91 0.94 7.71
N TYR A 65 0.17 1.87 7.11
CA TYR A 65 0.74 2.88 6.22
C TYR A 65 1.79 3.77 6.92
N ARG A 66 1.77 3.83 8.25
CA ARG A 66 2.77 4.53 9.06
C ARG A 66 4.11 3.78 9.15
N LEU A 67 4.11 2.47 8.94
CA LEU A 67 5.30 1.63 9.00
C LEU A 67 6.07 1.65 7.69
N PHE A 68 5.35 1.84 6.57
CA PHE A 68 5.92 1.86 5.23
C PHE A 68 5.47 3.13 4.51
N SER A 69 6.35 4.13 4.46
CA SER A 69 6.09 5.39 3.74
C SER A 69 6.76 5.47 2.38
N ASP A 70 7.52 4.44 1.99
CA ASP A 70 8.28 4.44 0.74
C ASP A 70 7.53 3.71 -0.39
N SER A 71 8.25 3.37 -1.46
CA SER A 71 7.70 2.62 -2.60
C SER A 71 7.29 1.19 -2.24
N ASN A 72 7.53 0.69 -1.02
CA ASN A 72 7.18 -0.68 -0.65
C ASN A 72 5.75 -0.83 -0.12
N ILE A 73 4.91 0.20 -0.21
CA ILE A 73 3.51 0.10 0.22
C ILE A 73 2.53 -0.10 -0.96
N ASP A 74 2.76 0.56 -2.10
CA ASP A 74 1.86 0.47 -3.24
C ASP A 74 2.51 0.95 -4.55
N TRP A 75 2.34 0.15 -5.61
CA TRP A 75 2.70 0.47 -6.99
C TRP A 75 1.48 0.53 -7.93
N GLY A 76 0.27 0.54 -7.37
CA GLY A 76 -0.99 0.56 -8.14
C GLY A 76 -2.04 -0.46 -7.76
N GLN A 77 -1.77 -1.30 -6.76
CA GLN A 77 -2.71 -2.32 -6.32
C GLN A 77 -4.00 -1.72 -5.72
N ALA A 78 -3.97 -0.45 -5.26
CA ALA A 78 -5.15 0.23 -4.72
C ALA A 78 -6.01 0.96 -5.77
N VAL A 79 -5.59 1.05 -7.04
CA VAL A 79 -6.35 1.74 -8.09
C VAL A 79 -7.76 1.13 -8.28
N PRO A 80 -7.96 -0.21 -8.30
CA PRO A 80 -9.29 -0.79 -8.34
C PRO A 80 -10.20 -0.37 -7.17
N ASP A 81 -9.63 -0.20 -5.97
CA ASP A 81 -10.35 0.26 -4.79
C ASP A 81 -10.73 1.73 -4.89
N VAL A 82 -9.85 2.55 -5.46
CA VAL A 82 -10.16 3.95 -5.79
C VAL A 82 -11.34 4.02 -6.76
N VAL A 83 -11.34 3.22 -7.82
CA VAL A 83 -12.45 3.17 -8.80
C VAL A 83 -13.78 2.83 -8.11
N ARG A 84 -13.77 1.84 -7.23
CA ARG A 84 -14.93 1.44 -6.44
C ARG A 84 -15.40 2.57 -5.52
N PHE A 85 -14.47 3.20 -4.78
CA PHE A 85 -14.77 4.32 -3.90
C PHE A 85 -15.41 5.49 -4.66
N VAL A 86 -14.85 5.89 -5.80
CA VAL A 86 -15.40 6.96 -6.66
C VAL A 86 -16.83 6.65 -7.09
N LYS A 87 -17.09 5.40 -7.47
CA LYS A 87 -18.42 4.95 -7.91
C LYS A 87 -19.43 4.93 -6.75
N GLU A 88 -19.02 4.46 -5.58
CA GLU A 88 -19.88 4.37 -4.39
C GLU A 88 -20.21 5.75 -3.82
N ALA A 89 -19.21 6.63 -3.73
CA ALA A 89 -19.37 8.01 -3.28
C ALA A 89 -19.99 8.93 -4.34
N ARG A 90 -20.14 8.45 -5.59
CA ARG A 90 -20.69 9.20 -6.75
C ARG A 90 -19.96 10.51 -7.04
N LEU A 91 -18.64 10.52 -6.84
CA LEU A 91 -17.82 11.71 -7.06
C LEU A 91 -17.80 12.06 -8.55
N VAL A 92 -18.02 13.33 -8.87
CA VAL A 92 -18.01 13.84 -10.25
C VAL A 92 -16.66 14.44 -10.62
N SER A 93 -15.97 15.03 -9.64
CA SER A 93 -14.62 15.58 -9.80
C SER A 93 -13.78 15.32 -8.56
N LEU A 94 -12.54 14.84 -8.74
CA LEU A 94 -11.57 14.68 -7.67
C LEU A 94 -10.15 14.92 -8.17
N GLN A 95 -9.22 15.15 -7.24
CA GLN A 95 -7.79 15.18 -7.54
C GLN A 95 -7.12 13.91 -7.05
N PHE A 96 -6.26 13.33 -7.88
CA PHE A 96 -5.50 12.13 -7.55
C PHE A 96 -4.01 12.37 -7.81
N SER A 97 -3.20 12.21 -6.77
CA SER A 97 -1.73 12.14 -6.86
C SER A 97 -1.30 10.74 -6.48
N TYR A 98 -0.69 10.03 -7.42
CA TYR A 98 -0.46 8.60 -7.30
C TYR A 98 0.90 8.20 -7.87
N PHE A 99 1.62 7.41 -7.07
CA PHE A 99 3.01 6.99 -7.33
C PHE A 99 3.14 5.94 -8.43
N GLY A 100 2.17 5.04 -8.53
CA GLY A 100 2.27 3.92 -9.44
C GLY A 100 2.12 4.35 -10.90
N ARG A 101 2.43 3.43 -11.81
CA ARG A 101 2.62 3.77 -13.22
C ARG A 101 1.48 3.36 -14.13
N ASP A 102 0.56 2.57 -13.62
CA ASP A 102 -0.62 2.16 -14.38
C ASP A 102 -1.47 3.38 -14.72
N ASP A 103 -1.90 3.45 -15.98
CA ASP A 103 -2.84 4.47 -16.38
C ASP A 103 -4.24 4.13 -15.82
N VAL A 104 -4.79 5.06 -15.05
CA VAL A 104 -6.14 4.95 -14.49
C VAL A 104 -7.22 4.85 -15.58
N ALA A 105 -6.90 5.30 -16.81
CA ALA A 105 -7.76 5.11 -17.98
C ALA A 105 -8.08 3.63 -18.24
N GLY A 106 -7.14 2.70 -17.98
CA GLY A 106 -7.36 1.26 -18.07
C GLY A 106 -8.44 0.73 -17.12
N TYR A 107 -8.70 1.47 -16.03
CA TYR A 107 -9.72 1.18 -15.03
C TYR A 107 -11.02 1.99 -15.23
N ARG A 108 -11.19 2.60 -16.40
CA ARG A 108 -12.35 3.44 -16.79
C ARG A 108 -12.49 4.74 -16.00
N LEU A 109 -11.40 5.23 -15.40
CA LEU A 109 -11.35 6.58 -14.85
C LEU A 109 -10.88 7.55 -15.94
N VAL A 110 -11.64 8.62 -16.16
CA VAL A 110 -11.25 9.67 -17.10
C VAL A 110 -10.39 10.67 -16.36
N SER A 111 -9.12 10.80 -16.73
CA SER A 111 -8.22 11.80 -16.15
C SER A 111 -7.91 12.91 -17.16
N SER A 112 -7.69 14.12 -16.66
CA SER A 112 -7.23 15.25 -17.48
C SER A 112 -5.83 15.05 -18.07
N GLN A 113 -5.01 14.20 -17.45
CA GLN A 113 -3.64 13.90 -17.89
C GLN A 113 -3.32 12.40 -17.70
N PRO A 114 -2.49 11.80 -18.57
CA PRO A 114 -2.11 10.40 -18.43
C PRO A 114 -1.22 10.16 -17.20
N PHE A 115 -1.35 9.00 -16.57
CA PHE A 115 -0.41 8.52 -15.55
C PHE A 115 0.76 7.76 -16.19
N GLY A 116 1.77 7.40 -15.40
CA GLY A 116 2.90 6.58 -15.89
C GLY A 116 4.17 7.33 -16.31
N SER A 117 4.27 8.63 -16.03
CA SER A 117 5.52 9.39 -16.25
C SER A 117 6.62 8.98 -15.26
N TYR A 118 7.87 9.16 -15.68
CA TYR A 118 9.07 8.97 -14.86
C TYR A 118 9.61 10.30 -14.30
N LYS A 119 9.05 11.43 -14.73
CA LYS A 119 9.46 12.75 -14.25
C LYS A 119 8.86 12.97 -12.87
N PHE A 120 9.70 13.41 -11.93
CA PHE A 120 9.29 13.68 -10.56
C PHE A 120 8.10 14.64 -10.50
N ASP A 121 8.14 15.73 -11.28
CA ASP A 121 7.07 16.73 -11.31
C ASP A 121 5.73 16.14 -11.75
N ASP A 122 5.74 15.20 -12.71
CA ASP A 122 4.52 14.54 -13.20
C ASP A 122 3.98 13.49 -12.21
N ILE A 123 4.86 12.85 -11.44
CA ILE A 123 4.50 11.89 -10.39
C ILE A 123 3.86 12.65 -9.22
N CYS A 124 4.43 13.80 -8.86
CA CYS A 124 3.94 14.68 -7.80
C CYS A 124 2.90 15.70 -8.29
N ALA A 125 2.36 15.54 -9.49
CA ALA A 125 1.26 16.38 -9.98
C ALA A 125 -0.08 15.81 -9.50
N PHE A 126 -0.97 16.69 -9.05
CA PHE A 126 -2.37 16.33 -8.89
C PHE A 126 -3.03 16.28 -10.26
N LYS A 127 -3.63 15.14 -10.59
CA LYS A 127 -4.39 14.95 -11.82
C LYS A 127 -5.85 14.89 -11.50
N THR A 128 -6.65 15.63 -12.24
CA THR A 128 -8.11 15.62 -12.05
C THR A 128 -8.68 14.35 -12.65
N ILE A 129 -9.58 13.70 -11.94
CA ILE A 129 -10.37 12.58 -12.42
C ILE A 129 -11.84 13.00 -12.48
N GLY A 130 -12.49 12.76 -13.61
CA GLY A 130 -13.86 13.19 -13.89
C GLY A 130 -13.93 14.58 -14.55
N ASP A 131 -14.85 15.42 -14.09
CA ASP A 131 -15.13 16.73 -14.68
C ASP A 131 -14.14 17.80 -14.23
N SER A 132 -13.22 18.19 -15.11
CA SER A 132 -12.22 19.23 -14.82
C SER A 132 -12.78 20.63 -14.68
N SER A 133 -14.05 20.87 -15.03
CA SER A 133 -14.70 22.18 -14.88
C SER A 133 -15.24 22.43 -13.46
N ARG A 134 -15.36 21.37 -12.64
CA ARG A 134 -15.86 21.44 -11.27
C ARG A 134 -14.73 21.46 -10.26
N GLU A 135 -14.97 22.12 -9.13
CA GLU A 135 -14.08 22.01 -7.98
C GLU A 135 -14.03 20.55 -7.49
N PRO A 136 -12.84 20.06 -7.09
CA PRO A 136 -12.68 18.68 -6.66
C PRO A 136 -13.39 18.44 -5.33
N GLU A 137 -14.24 17.42 -5.31
CA GLU A 137 -15.01 17.00 -4.14
C GLU A 137 -14.14 16.26 -3.12
N ALA A 138 -13.05 15.64 -3.57
CA ALA A 138 -12.10 14.91 -2.74
C ALA A 138 -10.67 15.01 -3.28
N VAL A 139 -9.69 14.87 -2.39
CA VAL A 139 -8.28 14.72 -2.78
C VAL A 139 -7.75 13.38 -2.31
N LEU A 140 -7.29 12.58 -3.27
CA LEU A 140 -6.70 11.28 -3.03
C LEU A 140 -5.19 11.37 -3.26
N ILE A 141 -4.42 10.82 -2.32
CA ILE A 141 -2.95 10.83 -2.38
C ILE A 141 -2.44 9.45 -2.01
N SER A 142 -1.63 8.82 -2.86
CA SER A 142 -0.95 7.58 -2.46
C SER A 142 0.05 7.85 -1.34
N VAL A 143 0.20 6.95 -0.38
CA VAL A 143 1.09 7.10 0.78
C VAL A 143 2.53 7.40 0.35
N SER A 144 3.00 6.74 -0.71
CA SER A 144 4.31 7.01 -1.29
C SER A 144 4.43 8.46 -1.78
N ASN A 145 3.43 9.01 -2.47
CA ASN A 145 3.46 10.42 -2.89
C ASN A 145 3.27 11.38 -1.71
N TRP A 146 2.43 11.02 -0.74
CA TRP A 146 2.22 11.80 0.48
C TRP A 146 3.54 12.08 1.21
N TYR A 147 4.41 11.08 1.28
CA TYR A 147 5.75 11.22 1.84
C TYR A 147 6.76 11.80 0.84
N TYR A 148 6.93 11.19 -0.34
CA TYR A 148 7.99 11.50 -1.30
C TYR A 148 7.85 12.88 -1.96
N CYS A 149 6.62 13.33 -2.19
CA CYS A 149 6.32 14.66 -2.72
C CYS A 149 6.20 15.73 -1.61
N GLY A 150 6.39 15.34 -0.34
CA GLY A 150 6.37 16.26 0.79
C GLY A 150 4.98 16.77 1.20
N TYR A 151 3.88 16.19 0.69
CA TYR A 151 2.54 16.67 1.01
C TYR A 151 2.22 16.60 2.50
N TYR A 152 2.78 15.64 3.24
CA TYR A 152 2.65 15.53 4.70
C TYR A 152 3.07 16.78 5.47
N GLN A 153 3.86 17.68 4.86
CA GLN A 153 4.28 18.95 5.46
C GLN A 153 3.26 20.08 5.24
N SER A 154 2.33 19.91 4.30
CA SER A 154 1.29 20.89 4.01
C SER A 154 0.17 20.81 5.05
N PRO A 155 -0.27 21.94 5.64
CA PRO A 155 -1.37 21.95 6.61
C PRO A 155 -2.67 21.31 6.11
N ARG A 156 -2.90 21.32 4.79
CA ARG A 156 -4.05 20.68 4.15
C ARG A 156 -4.00 19.16 4.27
N PHE A 157 -2.81 18.57 4.19
CA PHE A 157 -2.60 17.12 4.10
C PHE A 157 -1.90 16.54 5.34
N TYR A 158 -2.09 17.17 6.50
CA TYR A 158 -1.63 16.60 7.76
C TYR A 158 -2.35 15.30 8.07
N GLU A 159 -1.66 14.41 8.77
CA GLU A 159 -2.16 13.08 9.11
C GLU A 159 -3.51 13.12 9.85
N LYS A 160 -3.70 14.14 10.71
CA LYS A 160 -4.95 14.36 11.44
C LYS A 160 -6.16 14.69 10.54
N ASN A 161 -5.92 15.11 9.29
CA ASN A 161 -6.96 15.45 8.32
C ASN A 161 -7.31 14.26 7.41
N ILE A 162 -6.66 13.09 7.58
CA ILE A 162 -6.99 11.89 6.81
C ILE A 162 -8.39 11.43 7.20
N GLN A 163 -9.31 11.42 6.25
CA GLN A 163 -10.68 10.95 6.46
C GLN A 163 -10.77 9.43 6.45
N THR A 164 -10.11 8.81 5.47
CA THR A 164 -10.07 7.35 5.30
C THR A 164 -8.86 6.90 4.47
N VAL A 165 -8.56 5.61 4.52
CA VAL A 165 -7.49 4.97 3.74
C VAL A 165 -8.12 3.90 2.85
N ILE A 166 -7.88 4.00 1.55
CA ILE A 166 -8.36 3.09 0.51
C ILE A 166 -7.22 2.15 0.09
N GLY A 167 -7.51 0.86 0.00
CA GLY A 167 -6.54 -0.15 -0.49
C GLY A 167 -5.21 -0.14 0.27
N ASP A 168 -5.26 0.14 1.57
CA ASP A 168 -4.12 0.26 2.51
C ASP A 168 -3.07 1.34 2.20
N SER A 169 -3.25 2.11 1.13
CA SER A 169 -2.16 2.88 0.55
C SER A 169 -2.56 4.18 -0.13
N VAL A 170 -3.86 4.48 -0.23
CA VAL A 170 -4.36 5.75 -0.75
C VAL A 170 -5.10 6.51 0.36
N LEU A 171 -4.62 7.70 0.68
CA LEU A 171 -5.17 8.58 1.70
C LEU A 171 -6.23 9.50 1.08
N VAL A 172 -7.36 9.65 1.75
CA VAL A 172 -8.44 10.56 1.35
C VAL A 172 -8.48 11.76 2.29
N PHE A 173 -8.52 12.96 1.70
CA PHE A 173 -8.62 14.25 2.38
C PHE A 173 -9.84 15.03 1.92
#